data_AF-A0A1M5EC02-F1
#
_entry.id   AF-A0A1M5EC02-F1
#
_cell.length_a   1.000
_cell.length_b   1.000
_cell.length_c   1.000
_cell.angle_alpha   90.00
_cell.angle_beta   90.00
_cell.angle_gamma   90.00
#
_symmetry.space_group_name_H-M   'P 1'
#
loop_
_entity.id
_entity.type
_entity.pdbx_description
1 polymer ?
#
loop_
_entity_poly.entity_id
_entity_poly.type
_entity_poly.pdbx_seq_one_letter_code
_entity_poly.pdbx_strand_id
1 'polypeptide(L)'
;MRLHIVDGIVYKKIGENEYYSQELFENEELSGYLKSNMIESSKSPFEFTIYDSLVEKDLSREFEKNNNVKVYTKLPDWFKIETPLGNYNPDWAVLFEIEGKEQLYFVVESKGSLGYDFLRPSEQGKIDCGKKHFEILAKESNTNIKMELVSNGDEFVNIALSKI
;
A
#
# COMPACT_ATOMS: atom_id res chain seq x y z
N MET A 1 15.20 -23.29 0.11
CA MET A 1 16.00 -22.80 -1.04
C MET A 1 15.41 -21.54 -1.70
N ARG A 2 14.10 -21.46 -2.02
CA ARG A 2 13.51 -20.23 -2.62
C ARG A 2 13.59 -18.95 -1.77
N LEU A 3 13.61 -19.02 -0.44
CA LEU A 3 13.58 -17.82 0.41
C LEU A 3 14.91 -17.05 0.46
N HIS A 4 16.06 -17.72 0.32
CA HIS A 4 17.39 -17.08 0.36
C HIS A 4 17.62 -16.08 -0.79
N ILE A 5 16.80 -16.13 -1.84
CA ILE A 5 16.91 -15.19 -2.96
C ILE A 5 16.50 -13.76 -2.55
N VAL A 6 15.71 -13.61 -1.48
CA VAL A 6 15.20 -12.31 -1.01
C VAL A 6 16.32 -11.46 -0.39
N ASP A 7 17.28 -12.10 0.28
CA ASP A 7 18.34 -11.41 1.03
C ASP A 7 19.19 -10.51 0.12
N GLY A 8 19.44 -10.95 -1.12
CA GLY A 8 20.24 -10.24 -2.12
C GLY A 8 19.46 -9.54 -3.24
N ILE A 9 18.12 -9.43 -3.14
CA ILE A 9 17.34 -8.81 -4.22
C ILE A 9 17.68 -7.33 -4.41
N VAL A 10 17.77 -6.92 -5.67
CA VAL A 10 17.97 -5.53 -6.11
C VAL A 10 16.97 -5.25 -7.23
N TYR A 11 16.26 -4.12 -7.12
CA TYR A 11 15.39 -3.62 -8.17
C TYR A 11 16.14 -2.64 -9.05
N LYS A 12 15.78 -2.60 -10.34
CA LYS A 12 16.28 -1.64 -11.31
C LYS A 12 15.12 -1.20 -12.19
N LYS A 13 15.02 0.11 -12.43
CA LYS A 13 14.07 0.65 -13.40
C LYS A 13 14.34 0.09 -14.80
N ILE A 14 13.30 -0.35 -15.49
CA ILE A 14 13.40 -0.89 -16.86
C ILE A 14 12.93 0.19 -17.83
N GLY A 15 13.87 0.89 -18.45
CA GLY A 15 13.56 1.97 -19.39
C GLY A 15 12.74 3.10 -18.75
N GLU A 16 12.13 3.92 -19.60
CA GLU A 16 11.35 5.09 -19.18
C GLU A 16 9.83 4.90 -19.31
N ASN A 17 9.39 3.80 -19.93
CA ASN A 17 7.99 3.57 -20.29
C ASN A 17 7.30 2.49 -19.43
N GLU A 18 8.04 1.81 -18.54
CA GLU A 18 7.49 0.76 -17.69
C GLU A 18 7.03 1.37 -16.35
N TYR A 19 5.78 1.85 -16.31
CA TYR A 19 5.15 2.40 -15.12
C TYR A 19 3.62 2.21 -15.16
N TYR A 20 3.00 2.21 -13.98
CA TYR A 20 1.54 2.26 -13.86
C TYR A 20 1.05 3.70 -14.06
N SER A 21 0.12 3.91 -15.00
CA SER A 21 -0.52 5.22 -15.24
C SER A 21 -1.66 5.47 -14.25
N GLN A 22 -1.84 6.73 -13.83
CA GLN A 22 -2.99 7.13 -13.00
C GLN A 22 -4.33 6.97 -13.74
N GLU A 23 -4.33 7.08 -15.07
CA GLU A 23 -5.50 6.88 -15.93
C GLU A 23 -6.10 5.46 -15.81
N LEU A 24 -5.36 4.50 -15.25
CA LEU A 24 -5.87 3.15 -14.98
C LEU A 24 -6.97 3.14 -13.90
N PHE A 25 -7.05 4.17 -13.06
CA PHE A 25 -8.14 4.31 -12.08
C PHE A 25 -9.47 4.74 -12.72
N GLU A 26 -9.45 5.41 -13.87
CA GLU A 26 -10.67 5.86 -14.56
C GLU A 26 -11.31 4.75 -15.42
N ASN A 27 -10.46 3.92 -16.04
CA ASN A 27 -10.92 2.88 -16.98
C ASN A 27 -11.48 1.63 -16.29
N GLU A 28 -11.11 1.42 -15.03
CA GLU A 28 -11.58 0.32 -14.19
C GLU A 28 -12.54 0.90 -13.16
N GLU A 29 -13.73 1.37 -13.59
CA GLU A 29 -14.83 1.61 -12.66
C GLU A 29 -14.94 0.37 -11.77
N LEU A 30 -14.84 0.55 -10.44
CA LEU A 30 -15.08 -0.51 -9.47
C LEU A 30 -16.53 -0.97 -9.65
N SER A 31 -16.76 -1.89 -10.58
CA SER A 31 -18.03 -2.53 -10.86
C SER A 31 -18.30 -3.53 -9.72
N GLY A 32 -18.48 -2.98 -8.53
CA GLY A 32 -18.69 -3.68 -7.27
C GLY A 32 -20.17 -3.64 -6.93
N TYR A 33 -20.75 -4.83 -6.89
CA TYR A 33 -22.13 -5.13 -6.56
C TYR A 33 -22.67 -4.30 -5.38
N LEU A 34 -23.85 -3.68 -5.57
CA LEU A 34 -24.67 -3.17 -4.47
C LEU A 34 -24.90 -4.28 -3.44
N LYS A 35 -24.12 -4.31 -2.35
CA LYS A 35 -24.52 -4.65 -0.97
C LYS A 35 -23.32 -4.78 0.00
N SER A 36 -23.38 -3.98 1.07
CA SER A 36 -22.80 -4.18 2.41
C SER A 36 -21.29 -3.99 2.69
N ASN A 37 -20.42 -3.88 1.68
CA ASN A 37 -18.96 -3.78 1.90
C ASN A 37 -18.30 -2.53 1.29
N MET A 38 -19.00 -1.40 1.34
CA MET A 38 -18.52 -0.11 0.84
C MET A 38 -18.60 0.96 1.93
N ILE A 39 -17.65 1.89 1.91
CA ILE A 39 -17.68 3.11 2.71
C ILE A 39 -17.51 4.31 1.77
N GLU A 40 -18.34 5.33 1.98
CA GLU A 40 -18.22 6.60 1.25
C GLU A 40 -16.86 7.23 1.53
N SER A 41 -16.23 7.79 0.50
CA SER A 41 -14.95 8.46 0.60
C SER A 41 -14.95 9.78 -0.14
N SER A 42 -14.38 10.80 0.50
CA SER A 42 -14.11 12.11 -0.11
C SER A 42 -12.63 12.32 -0.43
N LYS A 43 -11.75 11.40 0.01
CA LYS A 43 -10.29 11.46 -0.16
C LYS A 43 -9.73 10.36 -1.08
N SER A 44 -10.60 9.58 -1.72
CA SER A 44 -10.23 8.55 -2.69
C SER A 44 -10.51 9.03 -4.12
N PRO A 45 -9.80 8.49 -5.14
CA PRO A 45 -10.19 8.65 -6.53
C PRO A 45 -11.62 8.16 -6.85
N PHE A 46 -12.21 7.37 -5.95
CA PHE A 46 -13.57 6.84 -6.07
C PHE A 46 -14.48 7.37 -4.95
N GLU A 47 -15.77 7.55 -5.25
CA GLU A 47 -16.80 7.96 -4.27
C GLU A 47 -16.97 6.94 -3.14
N PHE A 48 -16.59 5.68 -3.39
CA PHE A 48 -16.65 4.59 -2.41
C PHE A 48 -15.37 3.79 -2.38
N THR A 49 -14.97 3.38 -1.18
CA THR A 49 -13.90 2.41 -0.95
C THR A 49 -14.51 1.05 -0.61
N ILE A 50 -14.07 0.00 -1.30
CA ILE A 50 -14.46 -1.38 -1.02
C ILE A 50 -13.56 -1.96 0.07
N TYR A 51 -14.15 -2.68 1.02
CA TYR A 51 -13.41 -3.47 2.01
C TYR A 51 -13.83 -4.94 1.99
N ASP A 52 -12.88 -5.83 2.26
CA ASP A 52 -13.03 -7.28 2.35
C ASP A 52 -12.76 -7.79 3.78
N SER A 53 -12.26 -6.91 4.66
CA SER A 53 -11.92 -7.22 6.04
C SER A 53 -12.40 -6.11 7.00
N LEU A 54 -12.48 -6.42 8.30
CA LEU A 54 -12.75 -5.41 9.33
C LEU A 54 -11.60 -4.43 9.49
N VAL A 55 -10.36 -4.89 9.34
CA VAL A 55 -9.17 -4.03 9.43
C VAL A 55 -9.14 -3.06 8.24
N GLU A 56 -9.46 -3.50 7.03
CA GLU A 56 -9.58 -2.64 5.85
C GLU A 56 -10.66 -1.57 6.05
N LYS A 57 -11.79 -1.96 6.62
CA LYS A 57 -12.89 -1.04 6.95
C LYS A 57 -12.43 0.02 7.96
N ASP A 58 -11.71 -0.38 9.00
CA ASP A 58 -11.23 0.52 10.02
C ASP A 58 -10.11 1.42 9.48
N LEU A 59 -9.17 0.90 8.69
CA LEU A 59 -8.16 1.68 7.97
C LEU A 59 -8.81 2.75 7.08
N SER A 60 -9.83 2.38 6.29
CA SER A 60 -10.56 3.33 5.45
C SER A 60 -11.15 4.48 6.26
N ARG A 61 -11.74 4.18 7.42
CA ARG A 61 -12.30 5.19 8.34
C ARG A 61 -11.23 6.08 8.94
N GLU A 62 -10.10 5.51 9.33
CA GLU A 62 -8.96 6.26 9.86
C GLU A 62 -8.38 7.19 8.80
N PHE A 63 -8.24 6.73 7.56
CA PHE A 63 -7.75 7.55 6.45
C PHE A 63 -8.72 8.68 6.10
N GLU A 64 -10.01 8.38 6.03
CA GLU A 64 -11.05 9.37 5.73
C GLU A 64 -11.10 10.47 6.81
N LYS A 65 -11.03 10.13 8.10
CA LYS A 65 -11.15 11.10 9.20
C LYS A 65 -9.86 11.88 9.50
N ASN A 66 -8.69 11.37 9.11
CA ASN A 66 -7.41 11.98 9.47
C ASN A 66 -7.05 13.16 8.56
N ASN A 67 -6.87 14.36 9.13
CA ASN A 67 -6.55 15.57 8.39
C ASN A 67 -5.16 15.57 7.73
N ASN A 68 -4.24 14.75 8.23
CA ASN A 68 -2.92 14.58 7.64
C ASN A 68 -2.97 13.65 6.41
N VAL A 69 -4.03 12.86 6.23
CA VAL A 69 -4.24 12.09 5.01
C VAL A 69 -4.91 12.99 3.97
N LYS A 70 -4.20 13.23 2.86
CA LYS A 70 -4.68 14.04 1.73
C LYS A 70 -5.48 13.21 0.74
N VAL A 71 -4.92 12.07 0.37
CA VAL A 71 -5.50 11.12 -0.57
C VAL A 71 -5.19 9.72 -0.10
N TYR A 72 -6.13 8.79 -0.26
CA TYR A 72 -5.86 7.38 -0.09
C TYR A 72 -6.62 6.56 -1.14
N THR A 73 -6.15 5.35 -1.42
CA THR A 73 -6.90 4.42 -2.25
C THR A 73 -6.55 2.99 -1.89
N LYS A 74 -7.53 2.09 -1.97
CA LYS A 74 -7.26 0.66 -2.00
C LYS A 74 -6.69 0.34 -3.37
N LEU A 75 -5.52 -0.28 -3.41
CA LEU A 75 -4.85 -0.57 -4.66
C LEU A 75 -5.60 -1.67 -5.41
N PRO A 76 -5.96 -1.44 -6.68
CA PRO A 76 -6.65 -2.46 -7.47
C PRO A 76 -5.78 -3.70 -7.71
N ASP A 77 -6.43 -4.81 -8.02
CA ASP A 77 -5.77 -6.09 -8.27
C ASP A 77 -4.78 -6.08 -9.45
N TRP A 78 -4.87 -5.12 -10.37
CA TRP A 78 -3.91 -5.00 -11.46
C TRP A 78 -2.56 -4.40 -11.01
N PHE A 79 -2.50 -3.72 -9.85
CA PHE A 79 -1.26 -3.15 -9.34
C PHE A 79 -0.40 -4.24 -8.72
N LYS A 80 0.74 -4.55 -9.33
CA LYS A 80 1.61 -5.65 -8.88
C LYS A 80 3.07 -5.23 -8.87
N ILE A 81 3.76 -5.65 -7.82
CA ILE A 81 5.21 -5.63 -7.68
C ILE A 81 5.71 -7.03 -8.03
N GLU A 82 6.59 -7.12 -9.01
CA GLU A 82 7.24 -8.37 -9.35
C GLU A 82 8.20 -8.79 -8.24
N THR A 83 8.09 -10.05 -7.81
CA THR A 83 9.03 -10.65 -6.85
C THR A 83 9.44 -12.04 -7.32
N PRO A 84 10.64 -12.53 -6.92
CA PRO A 84 11.04 -13.92 -7.18
C PRO A 84 10.14 -14.98 -6.54
N LEU A 85 9.28 -14.57 -5.61
CA LEU A 85 8.29 -15.43 -4.94
C LEU A 85 6.89 -15.31 -5.59
N GLY A 86 6.80 -14.64 -6.74
CA GLY A 86 5.57 -14.32 -7.46
C GLY A 86 5.06 -12.92 -7.15
N ASN A 87 4.15 -12.41 -7.97
CA ASN A 87 3.62 -11.05 -7.86
C ASN A 87 3.05 -10.75 -6.47
N TYR A 88 3.17 -9.49 -6.09
CA TYR A 88 2.76 -8.96 -4.79
C TYR A 88 1.99 -7.65 -4.96
N ASN A 89 0.96 -7.43 -4.16
CA ASN A 89 0.11 -6.25 -4.18
C ASN A 89 0.09 -5.70 -2.75
N PRO A 90 0.59 -4.49 -2.49
CA PRO A 90 0.23 -3.77 -1.27
C PRO A 90 -1.27 -3.47 -1.29
N ASP A 91 -1.89 -3.31 -0.12
CA ASP A 91 -3.34 -3.15 -0.03
C ASP A 91 -3.77 -1.69 -0.27
N TRP A 92 -2.99 -0.71 0.21
CA TRP A 92 -3.34 0.71 0.11
C TRP A 92 -2.18 1.57 -0.38
N ALA A 93 -2.53 2.71 -0.98
CA ALA A 93 -1.65 3.86 -1.13
C ALA A 93 -2.24 5.05 -0.37
N VAL A 94 -1.42 5.74 0.42
CA VAL A 94 -1.84 6.85 1.30
C VAL A 94 -0.85 8.00 1.19
N LEU A 95 -1.32 9.16 0.74
CA LEU A 95 -0.56 10.40 0.75
C LEU A 95 -0.76 11.10 2.10
N PHE A 96 0.29 11.15 2.89
CA PHE A 96 0.30 11.76 4.22
C PHE A 96 1.10 13.06 4.20
N GLU A 97 0.55 14.13 4.77
CA GLU A 97 1.18 15.44 4.87
C GLU A 97 1.29 15.88 6.32
N ILE A 98 2.49 16.31 6.73
CA ILE A 98 2.71 17.01 7.99
C ILE A 98 3.57 18.25 7.72
N GLU A 99 3.14 19.40 8.24
CA GLU A 99 3.87 20.67 8.12
C GLU A 99 4.27 21.00 6.66
N GLY A 100 3.39 20.66 5.70
CA GLY A 100 3.61 20.88 4.27
C GLY A 100 4.61 19.92 3.62
N LYS A 101 5.05 18.88 4.31
CA LYS A 101 5.87 17.80 3.76
C LYS A 101 5.01 16.58 3.48
N GLU A 102 4.96 16.18 2.22
CA GLU A 102 4.25 15.00 1.76
C GLU A 102 5.15 13.75 1.77
N GLN A 103 4.53 12.62 2.14
CA GLN A 103 5.11 11.29 2.13
C GLN A 103 4.04 10.31 1.63
N LEU A 104 4.34 9.60 0.55
CA LEU A 104 3.50 8.52 0.04
C LEU A 104 3.85 7.22 0.77
N TYR A 105 2.83 6.57 1.29
CA TYR A 105 2.91 5.27 1.94
C TYR A 105 2.17 4.21 1.13
N PHE A 106 2.84 3.12 0.80
CA PHE A 106 2.22 1.87 0.40
C PHE A 106 2.00 1.03 1.65
N VAL A 107 0.74 0.80 2.02
CA VAL A 107 0.39 0.12 3.27
C VAL A 107 0.00 -1.31 2.96
N VAL A 108 0.56 -2.22 3.74
CA VAL A 108 0.18 -3.62 3.76
C VAL A 108 -0.61 -3.87 5.02
N GLU A 109 -1.78 -4.47 4.87
CA GLU A 109 -2.57 -4.94 5.99
C GLU A 109 -2.06 -6.32 6.44
N SER A 110 -1.77 -6.46 7.73
CA SER A 110 -1.54 -7.78 8.31
C SER A 110 -2.86 -8.57 8.34
N LYS A 111 -2.89 -9.76 7.72
CA LYS A 111 -4.05 -10.65 7.79
C LYS A 111 -4.21 -11.20 9.22
N GLY A 112 -5.17 -10.63 9.96
CA GLY A 112 -5.53 -11.05 11.30
C GLY A 112 -4.72 -10.38 12.40
N SER A 113 -5.24 -10.43 13.64
CA SER A 113 -4.68 -9.76 14.82
C SER A 113 -3.36 -10.33 15.33
N LEU A 114 -2.75 -11.26 14.59
CA LEU A 114 -1.58 -12.02 15.04
C LEU A 114 -0.25 -11.32 14.68
N GLY A 115 -0.25 -10.40 13.72
CA GLY A 115 0.93 -9.57 13.40
C GLY A 115 2.00 -10.28 12.55
N TYR A 116 3.15 -9.59 12.37
CA TYR A 116 4.25 -9.98 11.48
C TYR A 116 4.79 -11.40 11.75
N ASP A 117 4.88 -11.80 13.02
CA ASP A 117 5.47 -13.08 13.45
C ASP A 117 4.67 -14.31 13.00
N PHE A 118 3.43 -14.12 12.52
CA PHE A 118 2.55 -15.19 12.05
C PHE A 118 2.40 -15.23 10.54
N LEU A 119 3.08 -14.34 9.81
CA LEU A 119 3.13 -14.38 8.35
C LEU A 119 3.85 -15.64 7.88
N ARG A 120 3.31 -16.28 6.84
CA ARG A 120 4.03 -17.39 6.22
C ARG A 120 5.35 -16.85 5.66
N PRO A 121 6.47 -17.61 5.73
CA PRO A 121 7.76 -17.12 5.24
C PRO A 121 7.74 -16.59 3.80
N SER A 122 6.90 -17.15 2.93
CA SER A 122 6.71 -16.67 1.56
C SER A 122 5.98 -15.33 1.47
N GLU A 123 5.02 -15.06 2.35
CA GLU A 123 4.34 -13.76 2.44
C GLU A 123 5.31 -12.71 2.96
N GLN A 124 6.06 -13.08 3.99
CA GLN A 124 7.10 -12.23 4.54
C GLN A 124 8.12 -11.83 3.47
N GLY A 125 8.65 -12.82 2.74
CA GLY A 125 9.60 -12.54 1.67
C GLY A 125 9.05 -11.64 0.56
N LYS A 126 7.74 -11.70 0.27
CA LYS A 126 7.10 -10.79 -0.70
C LYS A 126 7.01 -9.36 -0.18
N ILE A 127 6.66 -9.19 1.10
CA ILE A 127 6.64 -7.88 1.77
C ILE A 127 8.03 -7.28 1.77
N ASP A 128 9.06 -8.07 2.10
CA ASP A 128 10.45 -7.61 2.11
C ASP A 128 10.93 -7.20 0.72
N CYS A 129 10.51 -7.94 -0.32
CA CYS A 129 10.74 -7.54 -1.72
C CYS A 129 10.05 -6.21 -2.05
N GLY A 130 8.78 -6.04 -1.65
CA GLY A 130 8.04 -4.78 -1.84
C GLY A 130 8.70 -3.59 -1.16
N LYS A 131 9.19 -3.76 0.07
CA LYS A 131 9.94 -2.71 0.79
C LYS A 131 11.19 -2.29 0.01
N LYS A 132 12.01 -3.27 -0.40
CA LYS A 132 13.20 -2.99 -1.22
C LYS A 132 12.86 -2.34 -2.57
N HIS A 133 11.75 -2.72 -3.19
CA HIS A 133 11.28 -2.10 -4.43
C HIS A 133 11.04 -0.59 -4.24
N PHE A 134 10.25 -0.21 -3.24
CA PHE A 134 9.95 1.20 -2.99
C PHE A 134 11.12 1.99 -2.40
N GLU A 135 12.02 1.37 -1.64
CA GLU A 135 13.27 2.00 -1.19
C GLU A 135 14.15 2.42 -2.38
N ILE A 136 14.31 1.52 -3.36
CA ILE A 136 15.06 1.84 -4.59
C ILE A 136 14.32 2.91 -5.40
N LEU A 137 13.00 2.79 -5.56
CA LEU A 137 12.20 3.78 -6.29
C LEU A 137 12.32 5.18 -5.66
N ALA A 138 12.19 5.28 -4.34
CA ALA A 138 12.35 6.53 -3.59
C ALA A 138 13.74 7.14 -3.81
N LYS A 139 14.79 6.32 -3.76
CA LYS A 139 16.18 6.75 -3.96
C LYS A 139 16.45 7.21 -5.39
N GLU A 140 15.99 6.47 -6.40
CA GLU A 140 16.23 6.79 -7.81
C GLU A 140 15.42 8.01 -8.28
N SER A 141 14.21 8.20 -7.75
CA SER A 141 13.34 9.34 -8.09
C SER A 141 13.51 10.54 -7.17
N ASN A 142 14.29 10.43 -6.09
CA ASN A 142 14.42 11.44 -5.04
C ASN A 142 13.04 11.87 -4.47
N THR A 143 12.19 10.89 -4.18
CA THR A 143 10.84 11.09 -3.66
C THR A 143 10.67 10.48 -2.27
N ASN A 144 9.68 10.97 -1.53
CA ASN A 144 9.30 10.44 -0.22
C ASN A 144 8.29 9.32 -0.42
N ILE A 145 8.76 8.10 -0.72
CA ILE A 145 7.94 6.89 -0.83
C ILE A 145 8.41 5.86 0.20
N LYS A 146 7.48 5.24 0.91
CA LYS A 146 7.74 4.19 1.90
C LYS A 146 6.70 3.09 1.79
N MET A 147 7.04 1.91 2.28
CA MET A 147 6.10 0.80 2.39
C MET A 147 6.11 0.26 3.82
N GLU A 148 4.94 0.14 4.43
CA GLU A 148 4.78 -0.23 5.83
C GLU A 148 3.76 -1.35 5.97
N LEU A 149 4.06 -2.32 6.85
CA LEU A 149 3.07 -3.29 7.30
C LEU A 149 2.41 -2.74 8.54
N VAL A 150 1.08 -2.76 8.58
CA VAL A 150 0.29 -2.29 9.72
C VAL A 150 -0.82 -3.29 10.02
N SER A 151 -1.22 -3.35 11.28
CA SER A 151 -2.33 -4.17 11.76
C SER A 151 -3.62 -3.39 11.98
N ASN A 152 -3.54 -2.06 12.06
CA ASN A 152 -4.67 -1.15 12.26
C ASN A 152 -4.26 0.29 11.91
N GLY A 153 -5.22 1.22 11.88
CA GLY A 153 -4.94 2.60 11.50
C GLY A 153 -4.21 3.43 12.57
N ASP A 154 -4.35 3.14 13.86
CA ASP A 154 -3.57 3.84 14.91
C ASP A 154 -2.07 3.53 14.75
N GLU A 155 -1.73 2.27 14.48
CA GLU A 155 -0.36 1.85 14.17
C GLU A 155 0.18 2.59 12.95
N PHE A 156 -0.60 2.68 11.87
CA PHE A 156 -0.22 3.44 10.68
C PHE A 156 0.08 4.91 11.03
N VAL A 157 -0.81 5.57 11.78
CA VAL A 157 -0.65 6.99 12.13
C VAL A 157 0.59 7.20 12.99
N ASN A 158 0.86 6.31 13.95
CA ASN A 158 2.08 6.37 14.76
C ASN A 158 3.35 6.18 13.92
N ILE A 159 3.34 5.24 12.96
CA ILE A 159 4.47 5.05 12.02
C ILE A 159 4.66 6.30 11.16
N ALA A 160 3.57 6.88 10.65
CA ALA A 160 3.63 8.06 9.81
C ALA A 160 4.18 9.28 10.56
N LEU A 161 3.77 9.47 11.82
CA LEU A 161 4.23 10.55 12.69
C LEU A 161 5.67 10.38 13.17
N SER A 162 6.12 9.15 13.43
CA SER A 162 7.46 8.87 13.99
C SER A 162 8.60 8.94 12.98
N LYS A 163 8.30 8.95 11.68
CA LYS A 163 9.29 8.90 10.59
C LYS A 163 9.55 10.27 9.95
N ILE A 164 9.27 11.34 10.70
CA ILE A 164 9.56 12.75 10.42
C ILE A 164 10.67 13.21 11.35
#